data_AF-A0A5E4M6Z8-F1
#
_entry.id   AF-A0A5E4M6Z8-F1
#
_cell.length_a   1.000
_cell.length_b   1.000
_cell.length_c   1.000
_cell.angle_alpha   90.00
_cell.angle_beta   90.00
_cell.angle_gamma   90.00
#
_symmetry.space_group_name_H-M   'P 1'
#
loop_
_entity.id
_entity.type
_entity.pdbx_description
1 polymer ?
#
loop_
_entity_poly.entity_id
_entity_poly.type
_entity_poly.pdbx_seq_one_letter_code
_entity_poly.pdbx_strand_id
1 'polypeptide(L)'
;MATVDGDGNMVDVKLFKIIGLYQILRPAPQDGRTGRKYQKTLMAVMWLMLMTYIIQISALYFAMNDFQRLAHQTLVLSVCVVTWIKGYLLIWNADRMWPVLELGRYAFTSSGHRDPSKLIQCHATLSTMVRLFAAFYYWVLVAWLASPFFIHEPTKIIHLDGTVSKHRMTVLNLWMPLSEAEYNSTKYWAVVYGIEVMTCTINVFIWTMFDCYIMTVCFVLEAQFRTLEIAYTEIGHRQPWDDSTVPAADDYGRLISHIKDNQKIVRWEVRGIFHHHTTGGPNPNSYGFDIRDSTDILLFASKSNSL
;
A
#
# COMPACT_ATOMS: atom_id res chain seq x y z
N MET A 1 4.68 20.81 40.83
CA MET A 1 3.94 19.55 40.65
C MET A 1 3.37 19.58 39.24
N ALA A 2 4.16 19.16 38.26
CA ALA A 2 3.83 19.24 36.83
C ALA A 2 3.27 17.89 36.40
N THR A 3 2.04 17.89 35.90
CA THR A 3 1.40 16.76 35.25
C THR A 3 2.05 16.58 33.88
N VAL A 4 2.89 15.56 33.77
CA VAL A 4 3.45 15.08 32.50
C VAL A 4 2.30 14.46 31.72
N ASP A 5 1.79 15.19 30.72
CA ASP A 5 0.83 14.68 29.75
C ASP A 5 1.42 13.49 29.02
N GLY A 6 0.80 12.32 29.23
CA GLY A 6 1.15 11.04 28.64
C GLY A 6 0.75 10.94 27.17
N ASP A 7 1.31 11.80 26.32
CA ASP A 7 1.06 11.83 24.88
C ASP A 7 2.06 10.96 24.07
N GLY A 8 2.70 9.99 24.75
CA GLY A 8 3.73 9.13 24.18
C GLY A 8 3.23 7.82 23.57
N ASN A 9 1.92 7.55 23.56
CA ASN A 9 1.41 6.22 23.22
C ASN A 9 0.28 6.26 22.18
N MET A 10 0.65 6.32 20.92
CA MET A 10 -0.08 5.72 19.81
C MET A 10 0.77 6.00 18.58
N VAL A 11 1.26 4.96 17.91
CA VAL A 11 1.51 5.00 16.46
C VAL A 11 0.45 5.88 15.83
N ASP A 12 0.80 6.76 14.91
CA ASP A 12 0.00 7.84 14.33
C ASP A 12 -1.37 7.39 13.78
N VAL A 13 -2.23 6.82 14.63
CA VAL A 13 -3.53 6.22 14.32
C VAL A 13 -4.44 7.33 13.88
N LYS A 14 -4.23 8.54 14.40
CA LYS A 14 -4.86 9.75 13.87
C LYS A 14 -4.46 9.96 12.42
N LEU A 15 -3.17 9.91 12.05
CA LEU A 15 -2.74 10.03 10.66
C LEU A 15 -3.21 8.87 9.77
N PHE A 16 -3.07 7.61 10.19
CA PHE A 16 -3.58 6.46 9.44
C PHE A 16 -5.11 6.46 9.31
N LYS A 17 -5.83 7.06 10.28
CA LYS A 17 -7.28 7.26 10.23
C LYS A 17 -7.66 8.45 9.35
N ILE A 18 -6.85 9.52 9.33
CA ILE A 18 -7.00 10.69 8.45
C ILE A 18 -6.73 10.31 6.99
N ILE A 19 -5.70 9.51 6.74
CA ILE A 19 -5.36 8.97 5.41
C ILE A 19 -6.33 7.86 5.00
N GLY A 20 -7.19 7.35 5.91
CA GLY A 20 -8.18 6.31 5.64
C GLY A 20 -7.62 4.89 5.59
N LEU A 21 -6.30 4.73 5.60
CA LEU A 21 -5.58 3.46 5.57
C LEU A 21 -5.97 2.54 6.76
N TYR A 22 -6.25 3.11 7.93
CA TYR A 22 -6.75 2.38 9.10
C TYR A 22 -8.11 1.71 8.87
N GLN A 23 -9.00 2.35 8.10
CA GLN A 23 -10.35 1.84 7.84
C GLN A 23 -10.35 0.71 6.80
N ILE A 24 -9.33 0.68 5.93
CA ILE A 24 -9.14 -0.36 4.92
C ILE A 24 -8.49 -1.60 5.52
N LEU A 25 -7.47 -1.40 6.35
CA LEU A 25 -6.61 -2.49 6.79
C LEU A 25 -7.12 -3.24 8.02
N ARG A 26 -7.93 -2.63 8.91
CA ARG A 26 -8.29 -3.29 10.17
C ARG A 26 -9.28 -4.46 9.93
N PRO A 27 -8.88 -5.72 10.19
CA PRO A 27 -9.82 -6.83 10.22
C PRO A 27 -10.65 -6.71 11.49
N ALA A 28 -11.97 -6.81 11.34
CA ALA A 28 -12.93 -6.51 12.38
C ALA A 28 -12.84 -7.43 13.63
N PRO A 29 -12.71 -6.90 14.85
CA PRO A 29 -13.09 -7.61 16.06
C PRO A 29 -14.48 -7.16 16.52
N GLN A 30 -15.42 -8.12 16.57
CA GLN A 30 -16.77 -8.11 17.16
C GLN A 30 -17.80 -7.00 16.78
N ASP A 31 -17.40 -5.78 16.40
CA ASP A 31 -18.30 -4.68 15.98
C ASP A 31 -18.19 -4.37 14.47
N GLY A 32 -17.84 -5.42 13.71
CA GLY A 32 -17.21 -5.43 12.39
C GLY A 32 -17.99 -4.97 11.16
N ARG A 33 -19.07 -4.20 11.29
CA ARG A 33 -19.86 -3.80 10.12
C ARG A 33 -19.21 -2.68 9.31
N THR A 34 -18.47 -1.77 9.94
CA THR A 34 -18.05 -0.52 9.27
C THR A 34 -16.86 -0.70 8.33
N GLY A 35 -15.84 -1.48 8.71
CA GLY A 35 -14.65 -1.73 7.87
C GLY A 35 -14.97 -2.53 6.60
N ARG A 36 -15.75 -3.61 6.71
CA ARG A 36 -16.21 -4.39 5.53
C ARG A 36 -17.13 -3.57 4.63
N LYS A 37 -17.96 -2.68 5.18
CA LYS A 37 -18.77 -1.75 4.38
C LYS A 37 -17.86 -0.78 3.61
N TYR A 38 -16.85 -0.22 4.26
CA TYR A 38 -15.88 0.66 3.63
C TYR A 38 -15.12 -0.03 2.47
N GLN A 39 -14.61 -1.23 2.68
CA GLN A 39 -13.96 -2.03 1.64
C GLN A 39 -14.91 -2.31 0.45
N LYS A 40 -16.16 -2.69 0.73
CA LYS A 40 -17.18 -2.90 -0.32
C LYS A 40 -17.49 -1.62 -1.09
N THR A 41 -17.63 -0.49 -0.40
CA THR A 41 -17.84 0.82 -1.03
C THR A 41 -16.65 1.21 -1.89
N LEU A 42 -15.42 1.06 -1.38
CA LEU A 42 -14.21 1.37 -2.14
C LEU A 42 -14.05 0.47 -3.37
N MET A 43 -14.38 -0.81 -3.24
CA MET A 43 -14.39 -1.74 -4.37
C MET A 43 -15.45 -1.36 -5.41
N ALA A 44 -16.66 -0.94 -4.99
CA ALA A 44 -17.68 -0.44 -5.91
C ALA A 44 -17.21 0.84 -6.64
N VAL A 45 -16.58 1.77 -5.93
CA VAL A 45 -15.99 2.98 -6.52
C VAL A 45 -14.90 2.63 -7.53
N MET A 46 -14.03 1.67 -7.22
CA MET A 46 -13.01 1.21 -8.17
C MET A 46 -13.61 0.56 -9.42
N TRP A 47 -14.68 -0.21 -9.29
CA TRP A 47 -15.40 -0.76 -10.45
C TRP A 47 -16.00 0.36 -11.32
N LEU A 48 -16.58 1.39 -10.71
CA LEU A 48 -17.08 2.56 -11.43
C LEU A 48 -15.95 3.27 -12.19
N MET A 49 -14.78 3.46 -11.56
CA MET A 49 -13.62 4.04 -12.23
C MET A 49 -13.11 3.18 -13.39
N LEU A 50 -13.11 1.85 -13.23
CA LEU A 50 -12.73 0.94 -14.31
C LEU A 50 -13.63 1.10 -15.54
N MET A 51 -14.95 1.25 -15.32
CA MET A 51 -15.89 1.52 -16.41
C MET A 51 -15.57 2.83 -17.12
N THR A 52 -15.23 3.89 -16.37
CA THR A 52 -14.75 5.15 -16.95
C THR A 52 -13.50 4.95 -17.79
N TYR A 53 -12.54 4.13 -17.35
CA TYR A 53 -11.31 3.85 -18.10
C TYR A 53 -11.57 3.05 -19.38
N ILE A 54 -12.50 2.09 -19.36
CA ILE A 54 -12.91 1.34 -20.55
C ILE A 54 -13.47 2.29 -21.62
N ILE A 55 -14.28 3.28 -21.21
CA ILE A 55 -14.79 4.32 -22.13
C ILE A 55 -13.65 5.14 -22.74
N GLN A 56 -12.59 5.44 -21.96
CA GLN A 56 -11.42 6.16 -22.46
C GLN A 56 -10.55 5.34 -23.44
N ILE A 57 -10.58 4.00 -23.37
CA ILE A 57 -9.91 3.18 -24.39
C ILE A 57 -10.56 3.41 -25.77
N SER A 58 -11.88 3.53 -25.83
CA SER A 58 -12.58 3.90 -27.07
C SER A 58 -12.18 5.29 -27.53
N ALA A 59 -12.01 6.25 -26.61
CA ALA A 59 -11.52 7.59 -26.93
C ALA A 59 -10.10 7.60 -27.53
N LEU A 60 -9.23 6.72 -27.02
CA LEU A 60 -7.86 6.57 -27.52
C LEU A 60 -7.84 6.18 -29.00
N TYR A 61 -8.76 5.30 -29.41
CA TYR A 61 -8.93 4.92 -30.81
C TYR A 61 -9.27 6.12 -31.70
N PHE A 62 -10.16 7.01 -31.24
CA PHE A 62 -10.49 8.24 -31.97
C PHE A 62 -9.36 9.28 -31.97
N ALA A 63 -8.42 9.20 -31.02
CA ALA A 63 -7.29 10.12 -30.91
C ALA A 63 -6.07 9.71 -31.77
N MET A 64 -6.12 8.59 -32.50
CA MET A 64 -4.97 8.08 -33.28
C MET A 64 -4.43 9.06 -34.33
N ASN A 65 -5.26 9.98 -34.83
CA ASN A 65 -4.85 10.96 -35.85
C ASN A 65 -4.02 12.13 -35.28
N ASP A 66 -3.99 12.31 -33.96
CA ASP A 66 -3.25 13.39 -33.29
C ASP A 66 -2.28 12.79 -32.27
N PHE A 67 -0.98 12.78 -32.61
CA PHE A 67 0.06 12.19 -31.77
C PHE A 67 0.14 12.83 -30.38
N GLN A 68 -0.05 14.15 -30.27
CA GLN A 68 0.04 14.85 -28.99
C GLN A 68 -1.11 14.43 -28.07
N ARG A 69 -2.32 14.35 -28.63
CA ARG A 69 -3.51 13.90 -27.90
C ARG A 69 -3.41 12.41 -27.54
N LEU A 70 -2.94 11.58 -28.48
CA LEU A 70 -2.72 10.16 -28.25
C LEU A 70 -1.73 9.93 -27.10
N ALA A 71 -0.59 10.63 -27.10
CA ALA A 71 0.41 10.53 -26.05
C ALA A 71 -0.14 10.95 -24.69
N HIS A 72 -0.87 12.07 -24.64
CA HIS A 72 -1.50 12.55 -23.40
C HIS A 72 -2.54 11.56 -22.86
N GLN A 73 -3.46 11.07 -23.71
CA GLN A 73 -4.48 10.09 -23.30
C GLN A 73 -3.86 8.75 -22.89
N THR A 74 -2.81 8.30 -23.57
CA THR A 74 -2.07 7.08 -23.20
C THR A 74 -1.43 7.24 -21.82
N LEU A 75 -0.82 8.39 -21.54
CA LEU A 75 -0.22 8.68 -20.24
C LEU A 75 -1.28 8.67 -19.13
N VAL A 76 -2.39 9.38 -19.32
CA VAL A 76 -3.51 9.40 -18.36
C VAL A 76 -4.04 7.99 -18.11
N LEU A 77 -4.30 7.23 -19.17
CA LEU A 77 -4.80 5.86 -19.06
C LEU A 77 -3.81 4.94 -18.32
N SER A 78 -2.51 5.03 -18.63
CA SER A 78 -1.49 4.23 -17.93
C SER A 78 -1.43 4.54 -16.43
N VAL A 79 -1.48 5.83 -16.06
CA VAL A 79 -1.55 6.28 -14.67
C VAL A 79 -2.80 5.75 -13.96
N CYS A 80 -3.95 5.82 -14.62
CA CYS A 80 -5.21 5.31 -14.12
C CYS A 80 -5.18 3.79 -13.88
N VAL A 81 -4.60 3.02 -14.82
CA VAL A 81 -4.45 1.56 -14.69
C VAL A 81 -3.53 1.19 -13.54
N VAL A 82 -2.38 1.85 -13.40
CA VAL A 82 -1.46 1.62 -12.28
C VAL A 82 -2.15 1.92 -10.95
N THR A 83 -2.92 3.01 -10.87
CA THR A 83 -3.66 3.37 -9.67
C THR A 83 -4.75 2.35 -9.34
N TRP A 84 -5.45 1.84 -10.35
CA TRP A 84 -6.44 0.78 -10.19
C TRP A 84 -5.82 -0.51 -9.65
N ILE A 85 -4.66 -0.93 -10.19
CA ILE A 85 -3.91 -2.09 -9.70
C ILE A 85 -3.49 -1.89 -8.24
N LYS A 86 -2.95 -0.71 -7.88
CA LYS A 86 -2.57 -0.38 -6.49
C LYS A 86 -3.77 -0.47 -5.55
N GLY A 87 -4.90 0.12 -5.92
CA GLY A 87 -6.15 0.04 -5.14
C GLY A 87 -6.66 -1.39 -4.99
N TYR A 88 -6.61 -2.18 -6.07
CA TYR A 88 -7.00 -3.58 -6.05
C TYR A 88 -6.12 -4.39 -5.12
N LEU A 89 -4.79 -4.22 -5.20
CA LEU A 89 -3.83 -4.89 -4.33
C LEU A 89 -4.06 -4.51 -2.86
N LEU A 90 -4.32 -3.23 -2.58
CA LEU A 90 -4.59 -2.72 -1.23
C LEU A 90 -5.84 -3.37 -0.62
N ILE A 91 -6.94 -3.48 -1.38
CA ILE A 91 -8.19 -4.07 -0.89
C ILE A 91 -8.09 -5.59 -0.79
N TRP A 92 -7.57 -6.24 -1.84
CA TRP A 92 -7.49 -7.71 -1.92
C TRP A 92 -6.55 -8.29 -0.86
N ASN A 93 -5.44 -7.62 -0.57
CA ASN A 93 -4.48 -8.08 0.42
C ASN A 93 -4.66 -7.42 1.78
N ALA A 94 -5.72 -6.63 2.01
CA ALA A 94 -5.92 -5.90 3.26
C ALA A 94 -5.77 -6.81 4.51
N ASP A 95 -6.36 -8.00 4.47
CA ASP A 95 -6.29 -9.00 5.55
C ASP A 95 -4.87 -9.52 5.80
N ARG A 96 -4.01 -9.57 4.77
CA ARG A 96 -2.60 -9.99 4.87
C ARG A 96 -1.66 -8.84 5.24
N MET A 97 -2.02 -7.62 4.85
CA MET A 97 -1.23 -6.42 5.10
C MET A 97 -1.28 -5.99 6.56
N TRP A 98 -2.39 -6.26 7.25
CA TRP A 98 -2.56 -5.91 8.66
C TRP A 98 -1.61 -6.65 9.61
N PRO A 99 -1.48 -8.00 9.56
CA PRO A 99 -0.49 -8.73 10.36
C PRO A 99 0.94 -8.25 10.14
N VAL A 100 1.31 -7.87 8.91
CA VAL A 100 2.65 -7.35 8.59
C VAL A 100 2.91 -6.04 9.34
N LEU A 101 1.94 -5.13 9.38
CA LEU A 101 2.04 -3.89 10.15
C LEU A 101 2.06 -4.14 11.67
N GLU A 102 1.28 -5.11 12.15
CA GLU A 102 1.24 -5.46 13.57
C GLU A 102 2.54 -6.12 14.03
N LEU A 103 3.10 -7.03 13.23
CA LEU A 103 4.42 -7.63 13.45
C LEU A 103 5.51 -6.57 13.42
N GLY A 104 5.44 -5.65 12.44
CA GLY A 104 6.36 -4.53 12.36
C GLY A 104 6.33 -3.66 13.60
N ARG A 105 5.13 -3.33 14.09
CA ARG A 105 4.95 -2.61 15.35
C ARG A 105 5.53 -3.38 16.53
N TYR A 106 5.24 -4.67 16.64
CA TYR A 106 5.72 -5.51 17.74
C TYR A 106 7.24 -5.58 17.77
N ALA A 107 7.86 -5.91 16.64
CA ALA A 107 9.30 -6.04 16.56
C ALA A 107 10.01 -4.69 16.74
N PHE A 108 9.43 -3.59 16.23
CA PHE A 108 9.89 -2.23 16.53
C PHE A 108 9.82 -1.94 18.05
N THR A 109 8.71 -2.23 18.72
CA THR A 109 8.59 -2.04 20.18
C THR A 109 9.54 -2.94 20.98
N SER A 110 9.79 -4.17 20.53
CA SER A 110 10.72 -5.11 21.17
C SER A 110 12.17 -4.63 21.06
N SER A 111 12.58 -4.11 19.91
CA SER A 111 13.91 -3.50 19.72
C SER A 111 14.06 -2.21 20.53
N GLY A 112 12.97 -1.46 20.72
CA GLY A 112 12.93 -0.25 21.55
C GLY A 112 13.18 -0.47 23.04
N HIS A 113 12.99 -1.69 23.54
CA HIS A 113 13.31 -2.03 24.94
C HIS A 113 14.83 -1.99 25.22
N ARG A 114 15.67 -2.13 24.18
CA ARG A 114 17.13 -2.00 24.26
C ARG A 114 17.62 -0.55 24.19
N ASP A 115 16.93 0.33 23.45
CA ASP A 115 17.25 1.76 23.35
C ASP A 115 16.01 2.62 23.00
N PRO A 116 15.26 3.10 24.00
CA PRO A 116 13.98 3.78 23.79
C PRO A 116 14.15 5.16 23.12
N SER A 117 15.32 5.78 23.25
CA SER A 117 15.60 7.12 22.69
C SER A 117 15.62 7.10 21.16
N LYS A 118 16.26 6.09 20.56
CA LYS A 118 16.32 5.91 19.11
C LYS A 118 14.97 5.51 18.53
N LEU A 119 14.16 4.76 19.28
CA LEU A 119 12.81 4.35 18.86
C LEU A 119 11.89 5.56 18.66
N ILE A 120 11.89 6.48 19.64
CA ILE A 120 11.07 7.69 19.60
C ILE A 120 11.49 8.57 18.42
N GLN A 121 12.80 8.75 18.21
CA GLN A 121 13.31 9.52 17.08
C GLN A 121 12.97 8.88 15.73
N CYS A 122 13.12 7.56 15.62
CA CYS A 122 12.83 6.77 14.42
C CYS A 122 11.32 6.84 14.06
N HIS A 123 10.45 6.71 15.06
CA HIS A 123 9.01 6.87 14.89
C HIS A 123 8.62 8.30 14.48
N ALA A 124 9.21 9.32 15.11
CA ALA A 124 8.99 10.72 14.75
C ALA A 124 9.42 11.01 13.30
N THR A 125 10.55 10.46 12.87
CA THR A 125 11.03 10.57 11.49
C THR A 125 10.08 9.89 10.52
N LEU A 126 9.63 8.65 10.78
CA LEU A 126 8.68 7.94 9.91
C LEU A 126 7.36 8.71 9.77
N SER A 127 6.77 9.13 10.89
CA SER A 127 5.53 9.93 10.89
C SER A 127 5.71 11.23 10.10
N THR A 128 6.83 11.92 10.30
CA THR A 128 7.14 13.16 9.57
C THR A 128 7.30 12.91 8.07
N MET A 129 8.00 11.85 7.67
CA MET A 129 8.18 11.50 6.26
C MET A 129 6.85 11.17 5.59
N VAL A 130 6.01 10.34 6.22
CA VAL A 130 4.68 9.99 5.69
C VAL A 130 3.79 11.23 5.58
N ARG A 131 3.83 12.14 6.56
CA ARG A 131 3.07 13.41 6.53
C ARG A 131 3.54 14.34 5.41
N LEU A 132 4.84 14.55 5.27
CA LEU A 132 5.41 15.39 4.21
C LEU A 132 5.10 14.83 2.83
N PHE A 133 5.22 13.51 2.68
CA PHE A 133 4.88 12.81 1.45
C PHE A 133 3.40 13.00 1.12
N ALA A 134 2.48 12.69 2.04
CA ALA A 134 1.06 12.91 1.82
C ALA A 134 0.72 14.37 1.49
N ALA A 135 1.29 15.33 2.23
CA ALA A 135 1.09 16.76 1.99
C ALA A 135 1.55 17.17 0.58
N PHE A 136 2.67 16.63 0.11
CA PHE A 136 3.17 16.86 -1.24
C PHE A 136 2.19 16.36 -2.32
N TYR A 137 1.63 15.15 -2.18
CA TYR A 137 0.62 14.65 -3.12
C TYR A 137 -0.64 15.52 -3.15
N TYR A 138 -1.15 15.93 -1.99
CA TYR A 138 -2.31 16.81 -1.94
C TYR A 138 -2.02 18.21 -2.50
N TRP A 139 -0.81 18.74 -2.29
CA TRP A 139 -0.38 20.00 -2.90
C TRP A 139 -0.36 19.90 -4.42
N VAL A 140 0.24 18.84 -4.97
CA VAL A 140 0.26 18.58 -6.42
C VAL A 140 -1.15 18.43 -6.95
N LEU A 141 -2.05 17.72 -6.24
CA LEU A 141 -3.46 17.62 -6.60
C LEU A 141 -4.11 19.00 -6.68
N VAL A 142 -3.99 19.84 -5.65
CA VAL A 142 -4.59 21.19 -5.65
C VAL A 142 -4.07 22.04 -6.81
N ALA A 143 -2.76 22.02 -7.05
CA ALA A 143 -2.15 22.71 -8.18
C ALA A 143 -2.70 22.18 -9.52
N TRP A 144 -2.86 20.86 -9.64
CA TRP A 144 -3.40 20.22 -10.84
C TRP A 144 -4.86 20.58 -11.09
N LEU A 145 -5.71 20.55 -10.05
CA LEU A 145 -7.11 20.95 -10.12
C LEU A 145 -7.28 22.43 -10.49
N ALA A 146 -6.36 23.27 -10.01
CA ALA A 146 -6.38 24.70 -10.29
C ALA A 146 -5.90 25.04 -11.72
N SER A 147 -5.12 24.16 -12.35
CA SER A 147 -4.50 24.41 -13.67
C SER A 147 -5.46 24.87 -14.77
N PRO A 148 -6.69 24.33 -14.94
CA PRO A 148 -7.60 24.74 -16.01
C PRO A 148 -8.19 26.14 -15.81
N PHE A 149 -8.05 26.74 -14.62
CA PHE A 149 -8.45 28.12 -14.37
C PHE A 149 -7.38 29.13 -14.77
N PHE A 150 -6.12 28.72 -14.89
CA PHE A 150 -5.02 29.61 -15.29
C PHE A 150 -4.70 29.46 -16.78
N ILE A 151 -4.84 28.26 -17.35
CA ILE A 151 -4.56 28.00 -18.76
C ILE A 151 -5.84 28.22 -19.57
N HIS A 152 -5.91 29.35 -20.29
CA HIS A 152 -7.09 29.75 -21.07
C HIS A 152 -7.03 29.28 -22.53
N GLU A 153 -6.01 28.50 -22.91
CA GLU A 153 -5.88 28.01 -24.28
C GLU A 153 -6.88 26.87 -24.53
N PRO A 154 -7.79 27.02 -25.52
CA PRO A 154 -8.73 25.95 -25.85
C PRO A 154 -7.99 24.78 -26.51
N THR A 155 -8.28 23.58 -26.05
CA THR A 155 -7.75 22.34 -26.62
C THR A 155 -8.40 22.11 -27.98
N LYS A 156 -7.58 22.10 -29.04
CA LYS A 156 -8.03 21.78 -30.40
C LYS A 156 -8.13 20.27 -30.52
N ILE A 157 -9.29 19.78 -30.94
CA ILE A 157 -9.54 18.38 -31.23
C ILE A 157 -9.71 18.25 -32.73
N ILE A 158 -8.78 17.53 -33.37
CA ILE A 158 -8.90 17.14 -34.78
C ILE A 158 -9.72 15.85 -34.82
N HIS A 159 -10.89 15.91 -35.44
CA HIS A 159 -11.77 14.76 -35.64
C HIS A 159 -11.29 13.89 -36.82
N LEU A 160 -11.83 12.67 -36.94
CA LEU A 160 -11.50 11.74 -38.03
C LEU A 160 -11.90 12.27 -39.42
N ASP A 161 -12.85 13.20 -39.48
CA ASP A 161 -13.28 13.90 -40.69
C ASP A 161 -12.38 15.09 -41.05
N GLY A 162 -11.33 15.36 -40.25
CA GLY A 162 -10.42 16.48 -40.43
C GLY A 162 -10.96 17.82 -39.89
N THR A 163 -12.15 17.84 -39.28
CA THR A 163 -12.68 19.05 -38.65
C THR A 163 -11.98 19.33 -37.32
N VAL A 164 -11.80 20.61 -37.00
CA VAL A 164 -11.12 21.06 -35.77
C VAL A 164 -12.15 21.67 -34.84
N SER A 165 -12.49 20.98 -33.76
CA SER A 165 -13.36 21.50 -32.70
C SER A 165 -12.52 22.07 -31.55
N LYS A 166 -13.00 23.14 -30.91
CA LYS A 166 -12.30 23.77 -29.78
C LYS A 166 -13.03 23.43 -28.48
N HIS A 167 -12.39 22.63 -27.65
CA HIS A 167 -12.92 22.23 -26.36
C HIS A 167 -12.26 23.04 -25.26
N ARG A 168 -13.03 23.41 -24.22
CA ARG A 168 -12.48 24.03 -23.02
C ARG A 168 -11.66 23.00 -22.24
N MET A 169 -10.43 23.36 -21.86
CA MET A 169 -9.54 22.51 -21.07
C MET A 169 -10.22 22.07 -19.75
N THR A 170 -10.16 20.79 -19.43
CA THR A 170 -10.58 20.22 -18.14
C THR A 170 -9.38 19.57 -17.42
N VAL A 171 -9.57 18.98 -16.24
CA VAL A 171 -8.50 18.49 -15.36
C VAL A 171 -7.74 17.30 -15.97
N LEU A 172 -8.49 16.39 -16.58
CA LEU A 172 -7.99 15.18 -17.21
C LEU A 172 -8.19 15.19 -18.73
N ASN A 173 -8.92 16.19 -19.24
CA ASN A 173 -9.25 16.32 -20.66
C ASN A 173 -9.84 15.00 -21.21
N LEU A 174 -10.74 14.38 -20.43
CA LEU A 174 -11.33 13.09 -20.79
C LEU A 174 -12.22 13.30 -22.02
N TRP A 175 -12.18 12.33 -22.94
CA TRP A 175 -13.07 12.40 -24.08
C TRP A 175 -14.51 12.08 -23.66
N MET A 176 -15.43 12.88 -24.19
CA MET A 176 -16.87 12.73 -24.00
C MET A 176 -17.55 12.80 -25.37
N PRO A 177 -18.56 11.96 -25.65
CA PRO A 177 -19.33 12.00 -26.88
C PRO A 177 -20.38 13.11 -26.82
N LEU A 178 -19.94 14.37 -26.69
CA LEU A 178 -20.79 15.55 -26.69
C LEU A 178 -20.45 16.44 -27.89
N SER A 179 -21.45 17.17 -28.39
CA SER A 179 -21.19 18.17 -29.43
C SER A 179 -20.40 19.36 -28.86
N GLU A 180 -19.67 20.09 -29.70
CA GLU A 180 -18.86 21.25 -29.28
C GLU A 180 -19.71 22.33 -28.56
N ALA A 181 -20.93 22.56 -29.04
CA ALA A 181 -21.85 23.53 -28.45
C ALA A 181 -22.32 23.11 -27.05
N GLU A 182 -22.56 21.81 -26.85
CA GLU A 182 -22.97 21.27 -25.56
C GLU A 182 -21.80 21.21 -24.57
N TYR A 183 -20.63 20.77 -25.03
CA TYR A 183 -19.43 20.68 -24.18
C TYR A 183 -18.98 22.04 -23.66
N ASN A 184 -19.06 23.09 -24.50
CA ASN A 184 -18.69 24.45 -24.10
C ASN A 184 -19.78 25.19 -23.31
N SER A 185 -20.99 24.61 -23.19
CA SER A 185 -22.02 25.16 -22.32
C SER A 185 -21.61 25.04 -20.85
N THR A 186 -21.72 26.14 -20.10
CA THR A 186 -21.27 26.23 -18.70
C THR A 186 -21.84 25.12 -17.81
N LYS A 187 -23.08 24.69 -18.06
CA LYS A 187 -23.75 23.66 -17.26
C LYS A 187 -23.12 22.29 -17.45
N TYR A 188 -22.94 21.85 -18.70
CA TYR A 188 -22.37 20.54 -19.00
C TYR A 188 -20.88 20.51 -18.69
N TRP A 189 -20.14 21.57 -19.02
CA TRP A 189 -18.74 21.69 -18.65
C TRP A 189 -18.51 21.55 -17.15
N ALA A 190 -19.33 22.20 -16.31
CA ALA A 190 -19.20 22.10 -14.85
C ALA A 190 -19.45 20.67 -14.32
N VAL A 191 -20.40 19.94 -14.91
CA VAL A 191 -20.67 18.54 -14.55
C VAL A 191 -19.49 17.64 -14.93
N VAL A 192 -18.99 17.77 -16.16
CA VAL A 192 -17.83 17.01 -16.64
C VAL A 192 -16.60 17.30 -15.78
N TYR A 193 -16.32 18.59 -15.54
CA TYR A 193 -15.25 19.03 -14.67
C TYR A 193 -15.39 18.43 -13.26
N GLY A 194 -16.59 18.44 -12.67
CA GLY A 194 -16.84 17.84 -11.36
C GLY A 194 -16.57 16.33 -11.31
N ILE A 195 -16.96 15.58 -12.34
CA ILE A 195 -16.69 14.14 -12.46
C ILE A 195 -15.18 13.88 -12.58
N GLU A 196 -14.47 14.68 -13.38
CA GLU A 196 -13.02 14.57 -13.53
C GLU A 196 -12.28 14.91 -12.24
N VAL A 197 -12.68 15.96 -11.53
CA VAL A 197 -12.13 16.33 -10.21
C VAL A 197 -12.33 15.20 -9.22
N MET A 198 -13.52 14.61 -9.16
CA MET A 198 -13.82 13.48 -8.28
C MET A 198 -12.94 12.28 -8.62
N THR A 199 -12.83 11.91 -9.90
CA THR A 199 -12.00 10.80 -10.37
C THR A 199 -10.51 11.03 -10.06
N CYS A 200 -10.00 12.24 -10.33
CA CYS A 200 -8.63 12.63 -10.04
C CYS A 200 -8.34 12.56 -8.54
N THR A 201 -9.25 13.07 -7.71
CA THR A 201 -9.11 13.06 -6.24
C THR A 201 -9.08 11.63 -5.70
N ILE A 202 -9.96 10.76 -6.16
CA ILE A 202 -10.00 9.34 -5.75
C ILE A 202 -8.70 8.63 -6.18
N ASN A 203 -8.19 8.90 -7.38
CA ASN A 203 -6.94 8.31 -7.85
C ASN A 203 -5.74 8.74 -6.99
N VAL A 204 -5.60 10.04 -6.73
CA VAL A 204 -4.52 10.54 -5.85
C VAL A 204 -4.66 9.95 -4.45
N PHE A 205 -5.88 9.85 -3.92
CA PHE A 205 -6.12 9.24 -2.61
C PHE A 205 -5.66 7.78 -2.54
N ILE A 206 -6.04 6.95 -3.52
CA ILE A 206 -5.61 5.53 -3.59
C ILE A 206 -4.08 5.45 -3.72
N TRP A 207 -3.48 6.28 -4.56
CA TRP A 207 -2.04 6.33 -4.75
C TRP A 207 -1.32 6.65 -3.44
N THR A 208 -1.73 7.73 -2.77
CA THR A 208 -1.14 8.15 -1.49
C THR A 208 -1.28 7.04 -0.44
N MET A 209 -2.45 6.41 -0.32
CA MET A 209 -2.64 5.30 0.64
C MET A 209 -1.67 4.13 0.40
N PHE A 210 -1.53 3.69 -0.85
CA PHE A 210 -0.65 2.58 -1.19
C PHE A 210 0.82 2.93 -0.95
N ASP A 211 1.27 4.11 -1.38
CA ASP A 211 2.66 4.52 -1.21
C ASP A 211 3.00 4.75 0.28
N CYS A 212 2.10 5.33 1.06
CA CYS A 212 2.26 5.43 2.52
C CYS A 212 2.36 4.04 3.18
N TYR A 213 1.58 3.06 2.72
CA TYR A 213 1.69 1.68 3.19
C TYR A 213 3.06 1.09 2.87
N ILE A 214 3.51 1.16 1.61
CA ILE A 214 4.81 0.61 1.20
C ILE A 214 5.95 1.28 1.96
N MET A 215 5.94 2.61 2.09
CA MET A 215 6.92 3.36 2.88
C MET A 215 6.98 2.86 4.34
N THR A 216 5.82 2.61 4.95
CA THR A 216 5.74 2.09 6.31
C THR A 216 6.34 0.69 6.42
N VAL A 217 6.01 -0.21 5.47
CA VAL A 217 6.56 -1.58 5.44
C VAL A 217 8.07 -1.57 5.18
N CYS A 218 8.56 -0.76 4.24
CA CYS A 218 10.00 -0.63 3.98
C CYS A 218 10.77 -0.22 5.23
N PHE A 219 10.23 0.74 5.97
CA PHE A 219 10.85 1.20 7.22
C PHE A 219 10.85 0.12 8.30
N VAL A 220 9.76 -0.62 8.41
CA VAL A 220 9.67 -1.79 9.30
C VAL A 220 10.73 -2.83 8.94
N LEU A 221 10.86 -3.16 7.65
CA LEU A 221 11.85 -4.13 7.17
C LEU A 221 13.27 -3.65 7.44
N GLU A 222 13.57 -2.37 7.22
CA GLU A 222 14.88 -1.79 7.55
C GLU A 222 15.19 -1.96 9.04
N ALA A 223 14.24 -1.68 9.93
CA ALA A 223 14.41 -1.88 11.37
C ALA A 223 14.63 -3.38 11.73
N GLN A 224 13.96 -4.30 11.02
CA GLN A 224 14.20 -5.74 11.19
C GLN A 224 15.61 -6.12 10.77
N PHE A 225 16.08 -5.66 9.61
CA PHE A 225 17.43 -5.97 9.12
C PHE A 225 18.51 -5.43 10.05
N ARG A 226 18.36 -4.22 10.60
CA ARG A 226 19.28 -3.67 11.60
C ARG A 226 19.30 -4.50 12.89
N THR A 227 18.13 -4.99 13.32
CA THR A 227 18.05 -5.87 14.50
C THR A 227 18.76 -7.20 14.25
N LEU A 228 18.58 -7.75 13.04
CA LEU A 228 19.24 -8.98 12.61
C LEU A 228 20.76 -8.80 12.52
N GLU A 229 21.23 -7.68 11.96
CA GLU A 229 22.65 -7.33 11.87
C GLU A 229 23.31 -7.27 13.26
N ILE A 230 22.68 -6.61 14.24
CA ILE A 230 23.19 -6.55 15.63
C ILE A 230 23.26 -7.95 16.23
N ALA A 231 22.24 -8.79 16.01
CA ALA A 231 22.25 -10.17 16.50
C ALA A 231 23.40 -10.98 15.89
N TYR A 232 23.71 -10.78 14.61
CA TYR A 232 24.84 -11.45 13.94
C TYR A 232 26.21 -10.94 14.41
N THR A 233 26.38 -9.64 14.65
CA THR A 233 27.63 -9.11 15.18
C THR A 233 27.88 -9.54 16.62
N GLU A 234 26.83 -9.65 17.44
CA GLU A 234 26.91 -10.26 18.78
C GLU A 234 27.39 -11.73 18.72
N ILE A 235 26.97 -12.49 17.70
CA ILE A 235 27.44 -13.87 17.48
C ILE A 235 28.90 -13.89 16.99
N GLY A 236 29.28 -12.97 16.10
CA GLY A 236 30.62 -12.90 15.51
C GLY A 236 31.73 -12.35 16.42
N HIS A 237 31.37 -11.62 17.48
CA HIS A 237 32.33 -11.05 18.46
C HIS A 237 32.58 -11.91 19.69
N ARG A 238 32.09 -13.16 19.74
CA ARG A 238 32.59 -14.11 20.75
C ARG A 238 34.05 -14.43 20.43
N GLN A 239 34.96 -13.88 21.24
CA GLN A 239 36.36 -14.29 21.32
C GLN A 239 36.44 -15.82 21.48
N PRO A 240 37.49 -16.47 20.94
CA PRO A 240 37.78 -17.87 21.26
C PRO A 240 37.80 -18.01 22.78
N TRP A 241 37.04 -18.99 23.29
CA TRP A 241 36.98 -19.40 24.69
C TRP A 241 38.34 -19.26 25.38
N ASP A 242 38.45 -18.35 26.35
CA ASP A 242 39.42 -18.51 27.42
C ASP A 242 38.78 -19.50 28.41
N ASP A 243 39.39 -20.67 28.54
CA ASP A 243 38.79 -21.93 29.00
C ASP A 243 38.59 -22.01 30.52
N SER A 244 38.26 -20.90 31.17
CA SER A 244 38.21 -20.82 32.63
C SER A 244 37.10 -19.89 33.13
N THR A 245 35.84 -20.28 32.93
CA THR A 245 34.75 -20.32 33.94
C THR A 245 33.37 -20.51 33.27
N VAL A 246 32.63 -21.51 33.74
CA VAL A 246 31.25 -21.89 33.36
C VAL A 246 30.23 -20.98 34.11
N PRO A 247 28.95 -20.76 33.65
CA PRO A 247 28.24 -21.37 32.52
C PRO A 247 27.65 -20.38 31.48
N ALA A 248 27.92 -20.66 30.20
CA ALA A 248 27.23 -20.12 29.02
C ALA A 248 25.84 -20.77 28.74
N ALA A 249 25.23 -21.41 29.75
CA ALA A 249 24.02 -22.21 29.57
C ALA A 249 22.73 -21.36 29.41
N ASP A 250 22.69 -20.17 30.00
CA ASP A 250 21.46 -19.34 30.03
C ASP A 250 21.22 -18.60 28.69
N ASP A 251 22.29 -18.28 27.97
CA ASP A 251 22.23 -17.40 26.80
C ASP A 251 21.85 -18.17 25.51
N TYR A 252 22.30 -19.43 25.38
CA TYR A 252 21.78 -20.35 24.36
C TYR A 252 20.31 -20.69 24.60
N GLY A 253 19.88 -20.75 25.86
CA GLY A 253 18.46 -20.91 26.21
C GLY A 253 17.62 -19.78 25.64
N ARG A 254 18.12 -18.55 25.74
CA ARG A 254 17.47 -17.34 25.21
C ARG A 254 17.47 -17.28 23.68
N LEU A 255 18.55 -17.70 23.02
CA LEU A 255 18.58 -17.79 21.56
C LEU A 255 17.67 -18.90 21.04
N ILE A 256 17.68 -20.08 21.67
CA ILE A 256 16.81 -21.21 21.33
C ILE A 256 15.34 -20.83 21.60
N SER A 257 15.05 -20.05 22.64
CA SER A 257 13.68 -19.56 22.88
C SER A 257 13.26 -18.55 21.82
N HIS A 258 14.12 -17.63 21.39
CA HIS A 258 13.83 -16.68 20.32
C HIS A 258 13.63 -17.38 18.96
N ILE A 259 14.43 -18.38 18.63
CA ILE A 259 14.28 -19.18 17.40
C ILE A 259 12.99 -20.01 17.48
N LYS A 260 12.69 -20.63 18.64
CA LYS A 260 11.44 -21.39 18.82
C LYS A 260 10.21 -20.48 18.77
N ASP A 261 10.27 -19.27 19.29
CA ASP A 261 9.14 -18.33 19.26
C ASP A 261 8.92 -17.80 17.85
N ASN A 262 9.97 -17.45 17.11
CA ASN A 262 9.84 -17.10 15.69
C ASN A 262 9.32 -18.27 14.84
N GLN A 263 9.78 -19.51 15.09
CA GLN A 263 9.24 -20.69 14.41
C GLN A 263 7.79 -21.01 14.79
N LYS A 264 7.36 -20.70 16.03
CA LYS A 264 5.96 -20.81 16.43
C LYS A 264 5.12 -19.79 15.71
N ILE A 265 5.54 -18.52 15.66
CA ILE A 265 4.84 -17.45 14.95
C ILE A 265 4.63 -17.84 13.48
N VAL A 266 5.68 -18.29 12.79
CA VAL A 266 5.58 -18.79 11.40
C VAL A 266 4.65 -20.00 11.29
N ARG A 267 4.69 -20.96 12.23
CA ARG A 267 3.76 -22.11 12.23
C ARG A 267 2.31 -21.72 12.50
N TRP A 268 2.06 -20.75 13.37
CA TRP A 268 0.72 -20.21 13.62
C TRP A 268 0.18 -19.48 12.39
N GLU A 269 1.03 -18.76 11.67
CA GLU A 269 0.69 -18.10 10.40
C GLU A 269 0.30 -19.13 9.32
N VAL A 270 1.14 -20.15 9.11
CA VAL A 270 0.87 -21.23 8.13
C VAL A 270 -0.40 -22.01 8.47
N ARG A 271 -0.66 -22.25 9.76
CA ARG A 271 -1.85 -22.98 10.21
C ARG A 271 -3.12 -22.10 10.19
N GLY A 272 -3.00 -20.79 10.43
CA GLY A 272 -4.09 -19.81 10.28
C GLY A 272 -4.51 -19.62 8.81
N ILE A 273 -3.53 -19.64 7.89
CA ILE A 273 -3.78 -19.63 6.44
C ILE A 273 -4.50 -20.91 5.99
N PHE A 274 -4.16 -22.08 6.55
CA PHE A 274 -4.82 -23.35 6.23
C PHE A 274 -6.23 -23.49 6.83
N HIS A 275 -6.47 -22.96 8.03
CA HIS A 275 -7.82 -22.98 8.64
C HIS A 275 -8.80 -22.03 7.96
N HIS A 276 -8.32 -20.91 7.39
CA HIS A 276 -9.16 -20.06 6.55
C HIS A 276 -9.53 -20.69 5.19
N HIS A 277 -8.86 -21.77 4.78
CA HIS A 277 -9.16 -22.49 3.54
C HIS A 277 -10.05 -23.74 3.72
N THR A 278 -10.32 -24.18 4.95
CA THR A 278 -11.02 -25.46 5.25
C THR A 278 -12.45 -25.33 5.80
N THR A 279 -13.04 -24.14 5.81
CA THR A 279 -14.47 -23.96 6.13
C THR A 279 -15.42 -24.03 4.93
N GLY A 280 -14.96 -24.58 3.79
CA GLY A 280 -15.81 -25.07 2.71
C GLY A 280 -15.85 -26.60 2.78
N GLY A 281 -17.06 -27.18 2.87
CA GLY A 281 -17.28 -28.61 3.17
C GLY A 281 -16.53 -29.61 2.27
N PRO A 282 -16.42 -30.87 2.72
CA PRO A 282 -15.54 -31.87 2.12
C PRO A 282 -16.01 -32.24 0.70
N ASN A 283 -15.16 -31.97 -0.30
CA ASN A 283 -15.24 -32.60 -1.61
C ASN A 283 -14.32 -33.82 -1.61
N PRO A 284 -14.81 -35.06 -1.77
CA PRO A 284 -14.03 -36.28 -1.60
C PRO A 284 -13.01 -36.60 -2.72
N ASN A 285 -12.75 -35.68 -3.65
CA ASN A 285 -11.87 -35.92 -4.81
C ASN A 285 -10.74 -34.89 -4.97
N SER A 286 -9.91 -34.69 -3.94
CA SER A 286 -8.68 -33.88 -4.07
C SER A 286 -7.45 -34.68 -3.65
N TYR A 287 -6.53 -34.82 -4.60
CA TYR A 287 -5.27 -35.56 -4.52
C TYR A 287 -4.46 -35.19 -3.28
N GLY A 288 -4.03 -36.20 -2.54
CA GLY A 288 -3.10 -36.06 -1.43
C GLY A 288 -1.75 -35.54 -1.91
N PHE A 289 -1.41 -34.32 -1.51
CA PHE A 289 -0.04 -33.82 -1.56
C PHE A 289 0.63 -34.21 -0.23
N ASP A 290 1.48 -35.23 -0.28
CA ASP A 290 2.18 -35.81 0.86
C ASP A 290 3.26 -34.87 1.41
N ILE A 291 3.27 -34.67 2.73
CA ILE A 291 4.16 -33.77 3.47
C ILE A 291 5.52 -34.47 3.71
N ARG A 292 6.10 -35.03 2.64
CA ARG A 292 7.48 -35.56 2.65
C ARG A 292 8.46 -34.65 1.91
N ASP A 293 8.00 -33.78 1.02
CA ASP A 293 8.87 -32.86 0.26
C ASP A 293 9.38 -31.65 1.05
N SER A 294 8.76 -31.29 2.19
CA SER A 294 9.26 -30.17 3.01
C SER A 294 10.49 -30.52 3.84
N THR A 295 10.82 -31.81 4.00
CA THR A 295 12.07 -32.25 4.62
C THR A 295 13.28 -32.16 3.68
N ASP A 296 13.05 -32.20 2.37
CA ASP A 296 14.14 -32.15 1.37
C ASP A 296 14.66 -30.73 1.12
N ILE A 297 13.82 -29.70 1.34
CA ILE A 297 14.24 -28.30 1.25
C ILE A 297 15.16 -27.91 2.42
N LEU A 298 14.95 -28.50 3.61
CA LEU A 298 15.83 -28.31 4.77
C LEU A 298 17.14 -29.11 4.65
N LEU A 299 17.15 -30.22 3.92
CA LEU A 299 18.37 -30.97 3.64
C LEU A 299 19.27 -30.25 2.62
N PHE A 300 18.71 -29.50 1.67
CA PHE A 300 19.48 -28.69 0.72
C PHE A 300 20.19 -27.50 1.39
N ALA A 301 19.58 -26.88 2.41
CA ALA A 301 20.21 -25.80 3.17
C ALA A 301 21.34 -26.30 4.10
N SER A 302 21.27 -27.56 4.56
CA SER A 302 22.34 -28.16 5.38
C SER A 302 23.56 -28.60 4.56
N LYS A 303 23.41 -28.90 3.27
CA LYS A 303 24.50 -29.40 2.41
C LYS A 303 25.29 -28.30 1.71
N SER A 304 24.79 -27.05 1.73
CA SER A 304 25.50 -25.87 1.21
C SER A 304 26.52 -25.27 2.20
N ASN A 305 26.58 -25.76 3.45
CA ASN A 305 27.53 -25.31 4.48
C ASN A 305 28.78 -26.19 4.61
N SER A 306 29.06 -27.06 3.61
CA SER A 306 30.26 -27.91 3.59
C SER A 306 31.04 -27.85 2.28
N LEU A 307 31.05 -26.68 1.62
CA LEU A 307 31.98 -26.32 0.54
C LEU A 307 32.50 -24.91 0.77
#